data_AF-A0A7D8UA08-F1
#
_entry.id   AF-A0A7D8UA08-F1
#
_cell.length_a   1.000
_cell.length_b   1.000
_cell.length_c   1.000
_cell.angle_alpha   90.00
_cell.angle_beta   90.00
_cell.angle_gamma   90.00
#
_symmetry.space_group_name_H-M   'P 1'
#
loop_
_entity.id
_entity.type
_entity.pdbx_description
1 polymer ?
#
loop_
_entity_poly.entity_id
_entity_poly.type
_entity_poly.pdbx_seq_one_letter_code
_entity_poly.pdbx_strand_id
1 'polypeptide(L)'
;MSNSSQTESDHLEISRWQENHGNFLLAVTAAIILFGSGVLACRQSQMLPKSLVRPPIVDPEQVLADQAAEAGDFGPRQTITVRVSGAGSDEGKMKLAVYISPHGFNDPDQALGTDSWIIRDGLCEGKFGLPEGITELAIAAFHDVNDNGILDRNAFGIPSERYGFTGNARGVTGPPTFEEALVPITEGPIDISIR
;
A
#
# COMPACT_ATOMS: atom_id res chain seq x y z
N MET A 1 -71.32 16.99 -8.25
CA MET A 1 -70.49 18.08 -7.69
C MET A 1 -69.37 17.48 -6.85
N SER A 2 -68.36 16.86 -7.47
CA SER A 2 -67.22 16.26 -6.75
C SER A 2 -66.06 16.06 -7.72
N ASN A 3 -65.36 17.13 -8.09
CA ASN A 3 -64.07 16.98 -8.80
C ASN A 3 -63.08 18.13 -8.57
N SER A 4 -63.46 19.14 -7.77
CA SER A 4 -62.64 20.33 -7.55
C SER A 4 -61.66 20.18 -6.38
N SER A 5 -61.86 19.19 -5.49
CA SER A 5 -61.08 19.04 -4.26
C SER A 5 -59.87 18.10 -4.42
N GLN A 6 -59.84 17.24 -5.44
CA GLN A 6 -58.75 16.31 -5.69
C GLN A 6 -57.57 16.94 -6.44
N THR A 7 -57.84 17.89 -7.34
CA THR A 7 -56.77 18.58 -8.08
C THR A 7 -55.92 19.48 -7.19
N GLU A 8 -56.51 20.06 -6.14
CA GLU A 8 -55.80 20.98 -5.24
C GLU A 8 -54.89 20.25 -4.24
N SER A 9 -55.25 19.04 -3.80
CA SER A 9 -54.39 18.19 -2.97
C SER A 9 -53.16 17.68 -3.72
N ASP A 10 -53.35 17.26 -4.97
CA ASP A 10 -52.26 16.69 -5.78
C ASP A 10 -51.23 17.77 -6.15
N HIS A 11 -51.68 19.00 -6.41
CA HIS A 11 -50.79 20.13 -6.64
C HIS A 11 -50.01 20.56 -5.37
N LEU A 12 -50.60 20.42 -4.18
CA LEU A 12 -49.92 20.70 -2.91
C LEU A 12 -48.89 19.62 -2.52
N GLU A 13 -49.17 18.35 -2.82
CA GLU A 13 -48.23 17.24 -2.55
C GLU A 13 -47.01 17.27 -3.49
N ILE A 14 -47.21 17.58 -4.77
CA ILE A 14 -46.12 17.72 -5.74
C ILE A 14 -45.19 18.89 -5.35
N SER A 15 -45.76 20.02 -4.90
CA SER A 15 -44.97 21.19 -4.47
C SER A 15 -44.14 20.88 -3.21
N ARG A 16 -44.68 20.11 -2.26
CA ARG A 16 -43.95 19.69 -1.04
C ARG A 16 -42.84 18.68 -1.31
N TRP A 17 -43.01 17.81 -2.31
CA TRP A 17 -41.97 16.86 -2.72
C TRP A 17 -40.80 17.58 -3.42
N GLN A 18 -41.06 18.61 -4.22
CA GLN A 18 -40.01 19.34 -4.94
C GLN A 18 -39.16 20.25 -4.04
N GLU A 19 -39.70 20.77 -2.93
CA GLU A 19 -39.00 21.70 -2.04
C GLU A 19 -37.99 21.04 -1.08
N ASN A 20 -38.25 19.81 -0.61
CA ASN A 20 -37.39 19.18 0.41
C ASN A 20 -36.19 18.39 -0.15
N HIS A 21 -36.27 17.91 -1.39
CA HIS A 21 -35.17 17.13 -1.98
C HIS A 21 -34.03 18.01 -2.52
N GLY A 22 -34.34 19.22 -3.02
CA GLY A 22 -33.34 20.16 -3.50
C GLY A 22 -32.42 20.69 -2.38
N ASN A 23 -33.01 21.07 -1.24
CA ASN A 23 -32.25 21.52 -0.08
C ASN A 23 -31.42 20.40 0.55
N PHE A 24 -31.90 19.16 0.53
CA PHE A 24 -31.14 18.02 1.05
C PHE A 24 -29.90 17.73 0.20
N LEU A 25 -30.04 17.74 -1.14
CA LEU A 25 -28.91 17.54 -2.04
C LEU A 25 -27.87 18.67 -1.92
N LEU A 26 -28.32 19.92 -1.81
CA LEU A 26 -27.46 21.08 -1.58
C LEU A 26 -26.76 21.03 -0.20
N ALA A 27 -27.43 20.52 0.83
CA ALA A 27 -26.82 20.32 2.14
C ALA A 27 -25.76 19.23 2.14
N VAL A 28 -26.00 18.11 1.43
CA VAL A 28 -25.04 17.00 1.32
C VAL A 28 -23.81 17.41 0.50
N THR A 29 -23.97 18.14 -0.60
CA THR A 29 -22.82 18.64 -1.38
C THR A 29 -22.01 19.68 -0.62
N ALA A 30 -22.66 20.60 0.12
CA ALA A 30 -21.97 21.54 0.99
C ALA A 30 -21.17 20.83 2.10
N ALA A 31 -21.73 19.76 2.70
CA ALA A 31 -21.03 18.98 3.72
C ALA A 31 -19.79 18.27 3.16
N ILE A 32 -19.86 17.68 1.95
CA ILE A 32 -18.71 17.03 1.30
C ILE A 32 -17.61 18.05 0.97
N ILE A 33 -17.96 19.24 0.51
CA ILE A 33 -16.99 20.30 0.19
C ILE A 33 -16.33 20.82 1.47
N LEU A 34 -17.08 21.02 2.57
CA LEU A 34 -16.54 21.45 3.85
C LEU A 34 -15.62 20.38 4.48
N PHE A 35 -16.01 19.11 4.43
CA PHE A 35 -15.17 18.02 4.92
C PHE A 35 -13.91 17.82 4.05
N GLY A 36 -14.05 17.88 2.72
CA GLY A 36 -12.93 17.75 1.79
C GLY A 36 -11.94 18.91 1.86
N SER A 37 -12.42 20.15 2.02
CA SER A 37 -11.56 21.33 2.21
C SER A 37 -10.85 21.34 3.57
N GLY A 38 -11.48 20.81 4.63
CA GLY A 38 -10.82 20.60 5.92
C GLY A 38 -9.66 19.59 5.84
N VAL A 39 -9.84 18.48 5.13
CA VAL A 39 -8.77 17.48 4.89
C VAL A 39 -7.63 18.08 4.05
N LEU A 40 -7.95 18.88 3.03
CA LEU A 40 -6.95 19.54 2.17
C LEU A 40 -6.18 20.64 2.93
N ALA A 41 -6.84 21.41 3.80
CA ALA A 41 -6.21 22.43 4.63
C ALA A 41 -5.27 21.83 5.70
N CYS A 42 -5.62 20.66 6.26
CA CYS A 42 -4.74 19.92 7.16
C CYS A 42 -3.50 19.37 6.45
N ARG A 43 -3.63 18.93 5.19
CA ARG A 43 -2.49 18.44 4.39
C ARG A 43 -1.61 19.58 3.84
N GLN A 44 -2.19 20.74 3.55
CA GLN A 44 -1.47 21.90 3.02
C GLN A 44 -0.68 22.66 4.11
N SER A 45 -1.14 22.60 5.37
CA SER A 45 -0.45 23.24 6.51
C SER A 45 0.81 22.49 6.97
N GLN A 46 1.04 21.27 6.47
CA GLN A 46 2.31 20.54 6.64
C GLN A 46 3.36 20.91 5.58
N MET A 47 2.99 21.71 4.57
CA MET A 47 3.85 22.10 3.44
C MET A 47 4.22 23.59 3.44
N LEU A 48 3.95 24.32 4.54
CA LEU A 48 4.47 25.67 4.70
C LEU A 48 5.90 25.59 5.26
N PRO A 49 6.94 25.88 4.47
CA PRO A 49 8.28 26.00 5.02
C PRO A 49 8.25 27.10 6.09
N LYS A 50 8.72 26.77 7.29
CA LYS A 50 8.94 27.74 8.36
C LYS A 50 9.92 28.79 7.84
N SER A 51 9.43 30.03 7.71
CA SER A 51 10.19 31.27 7.66
C SER A 51 11.28 31.37 6.59
N LEU A 52 11.08 32.30 5.64
CA LEU A 52 12.11 32.83 4.75
C LEU A 52 13.13 33.67 5.56
N VAL A 53 13.99 33.00 6.32
CA VAL A 53 15.33 33.55 6.55
C VAL A 53 16.04 33.38 5.21
N ARG A 54 16.39 34.48 4.55
CA ARG A 54 17.28 34.40 3.39
C ARG A 54 18.59 33.80 3.92
N PRO A 55 19.03 32.63 3.46
CA PRO A 55 20.32 32.13 3.87
C PRO A 55 21.38 33.16 3.44
N PRO A 56 22.45 33.34 4.24
CA PRO A 56 23.63 34.04 3.74
C PRO A 56 24.04 33.41 2.42
N ILE A 57 24.56 34.20 1.49
CA ILE A 57 25.02 33.74 0.17
C ILE A 57 25.91 32.51 0.39
N VAL A 58 25.37 31.33 0.10
CA VAL A 58 26.05 30.05 0.30
C VAL A 58 26.86 29.78 -0.96
N ASP A 59 28.16 29.58 -0.79
CA ASP A 59 29.05 29.29 -1.91
C ASP A 59 28.57 28.03 -2.68
N PRO A 60 28.69 27.98 -4.02
CA PRO A 60 28.20 26.85 -4.84
C PRO A 60 28.72 25.47 -4.42
N GLU A 61 29.86 25.43 -3.72
CA GLU A 61 30.46 24.21 -3.16
C GLU A 61 29.65 23.62 -1.99
N GLN A 62 29.02 24.46 -1.16
CA GLN A 62 28.22 23.99 -0.01
C GLN A 62 26.84 23.49 -0.43
N VAL A 63 26.28 24.03 -1.53
CA VAL A 63 25.00 23.56 -2.07
C VAL A 63 25.12 22.15 -2.65
N LEU A 64 26.29 21.79 -3.18
CA LEU A 64 26.59 20.44 -3.66
C LEU A 64 26.75 19.43 -2.52
N ALA A 65 27.19 19.89 -1.33
CA ALA A 65 27.32 19.05 -0.13
C ALA A 65 25.96 18.77 0.55
N ASP A 66 25.08 19.77 0.61
CA ASP A 66 23.73 19.60 1.19
C ASP A 66 22.81 18.76 0.28
N GLN A 67 22.97 18.85 -1.05
CA GLN A 67 22.17 18.03 -1.99
C GLN A 67 22.63 16.57 -2.09
N ALA A 68 23.76 16.20 -1.48
CA ALA A 68 24.17 14.81 -1.30
C ALA A 68 23.59 14.17 -0.02
N ALA A 69 23.02 14.96 0.90
CA ALA A 69 22.58 14.49 2.22
C ALA A 69 21.12 13.99 2.29
N GLU A 70 20.34 14.16 1.22
CA GLU A 70 18.95 13.63 1.11
C GLU A 70 18.88 12.31 0.31
N ALA A 71 20.03 11.72 -0.04
CA ALA A 71 20.10 10.28 -0.26
C ALA A 71 20.39 9.67 1.10
N GLY A 72 19.35 9.18 1.80
CA GLY A 72 19.51 8.57 3.11
C GLY A 72 20.71 7.62 3.10
N ASP A 73 21.73 7.96 3.89
CA ASP A 73 22.83 7.07 4.21
C ASP A 73 22.25 5.95 5.07
N PHE A 74 21.59 5.00 4.40
CA PHE A 74 21.44 3.67 4.95
C PHE A 74 22.87 3.21 5.08
N GLY A 75 23.33 3.11 6.34
CA GLY A 75 24.66 2.60 6.66
C GLY A 75 24.96 1.28 5.95
N PRO A 76 26.11 0.65 6.24
CA PRO A 76 26.64 -0.41 5.39
C PRO A 76 25.56 -1.49 5.13
N ARG A 77 25.46 -1.94 3.87
CA ARG A 77 24.34 -2.77 3.37
C ARG A 77 24.83 -4.14 2.97
N GLN A 78 24.08 -5.17 3.36
CA GLN A 78 24.24 -6.53 2.86
C GLN A 78 23.23 -6.82 1.75
N THR A 79 23.58 -7.70 0.83
CA THR A 79 22.66 -8.14 -0.24
C THR A 79 22.32 -9.60 -0.03
N ILE A 80 21.03 -9.91 -0.06
CA ILE A 80 20.54 -11.29 -0.07
C ILE A 80 20.05 -11.66 -1.47
N THR A 81 20.11 -12.95 -1.79
CA THR A 81 19.47 -13.49 -2.98
C THR A 81 18.21 -14.23 -2.55
N VAL A 82 17.11 -13.99 -3.22
CA VAL A 82 15.84 -14.68 -2.96
C VAL A 82 15.40 -15.36 -4.24
N ARG A 83 14.95 -16.59 -4.13
CA ARG A 83 14.38 -17.36 -5.22
C ARG A 83 12.94 -17.69 -4.88
N VAL A 84 12.02 -17.31 -5.75
CA VAL A 84 10.59 -17.61 -5.59
C VAL A 84 10.14 -18.52 -6.71
N SER A 85 9.50 -19.63 -6.34
CA SER A 85 9.03 -20.65 -7.27
C SER A 85 7.55 -20.96 -7.06
N GLY A 86 6.91 -21.51 -8.10
CA GLY A 86 5.52 -21.96 -8.02
C GLY A 86 4.52 -20.96 -8.58
N ALA A 87 4.94 -19.99 -9.39
CA ALA A 87 3.99 -19.14 -10.11
C ALA A 87 3.15 -19.98 -11.09
N GLY A 88 1.89 -19.57 -11.31
CA GLY A 88 0.95 -20.31 -12.16
C GLY A 88 1.19 -20.13 -13.65
N SER A 89 1.82 -19.01 -14.01
CA SER A 89 2.17 -18.59 -15.35
C SER A 89 3.30 -17.54 -15.26
N ASP A 90 3.81 -17.12 -16.41
CA ASP A 90 4.80 -16.03 -16.52
C ASP A 90 4.13 -14.65 -16.74
N GLU A 91 2.80 -14.58 -16.66
CA GLU A 91 2.05 -13.34 -16.78
C GLU A 91 2.17 -12.51 -15.49
N GLY A 92 2.09 -11.18 -15.61
CA GLY A 92 2.19 -10.31 -14.45
C GLY A 92 3.58 -10.29 -13.81
N LYS A 93 3.65 -10.14 -12.48
CA LYS A 93 4.92 -10.02 -11.73
C LYS A 93 4.87 -10.79 -10.42
N MET A 94 6.03 -11.19 -9.94
CA MET A 94 6.19 -11.63 -8.56
C MET A 94 6.37 -10.40 -7.68
N LYS A 95 5.51 -10.22 -6.68
CA LYS A 95 5.64 -9.20 -5.65
C LYS A 95 6.30 -9.79 -4.42
N LEU A 96 7.21 -9.04 -3.80
CA LEU A 96 7.89 -9.43 -2.56
C LEU A 96 7.79 -8.31 -1.52
N ALA A 97 7.66 -8.69 -0.26
CA ALA A 97 7.73 -7.80 0.89
C ALA A 97 8.61 -8.42 1.98
N VAL A 98 9.61 -7.67 2.44
CA VAL A 98 10.59 -8.13 3.46
C VAL A 98 10.28 -7.51 4.81
N TYR A 99 10.28 -8.33 5.85
CA TYR A 99 9.96 -7.98 7.22
C TYR A 99 11.09 -8.36 8.17
N ILE A 100 11.44 -7.46 9.09
CA ILE A 100 12.45 -7.69 10.14
C ILE A 100 11.85 -7.56 11.55
N SER A 101 10.54 -7.40 11.65
CA SER A 101 9.84 -7.31 12.93
C SER A 101 8.44 -7.92 12.84
N PRO A 102 7.90 -8.45 13.93
CA PRO A 102 6.52 -8.94 13.98
C PRO A 102 5.49 -7.80 13.85
N HIS A 103 5.87 -6.56 14.19
CA HIS A 103 5.01 -5.41 14.04
C HIS A 103 4.81 -5.09 12.56
N GLY A 104 3.56 -5.17 12.08
CA GLY A 104 3.24 -4.94 10.67
C GLY A 104 3.56 -6.11 9.74
N PHE A 105 3.86 -7.30 10.29
CA PHE A 105 4.02 -8.49 9.46
C PHE A 105 2.75 -8.75 8.63
N ASN A 106 2.94 -9.08 7.34
CA ASN A 106 1.86 -9.29 6.36
C ASN A 106 1.06 -8.02 5.99
N ASP A 107 1.60 -6.84 6.31
CA ASP A 107 1.15 -5.54 5.79
C ASP A 107 2.28 -4.93 4.94
N PRO A 108 2.14 -4.82 3.60
CA PRO A 108 3.21 -4.32 2.74
C PRO A 108 3.60 -2.86 3.03
N ASP A 109 2.71 -2.05 3.61
CA ASP A 109 3.01 -0.65 3.98
C ASP A 109 3.91 -0.55 5.23
N GLN A 110 4.05 -1.65 5.97
CA GLN A 110 4.90 -1.78 7.14
C GLN A 110 6.16 -2.64 6.86
N ALA A 111 6.36 -3.08 5.62
CA ALA A 111 7.53 -3.83 5.23
C ALA A 111 8.80 -2.96 5.30
N LEU A 112 9.96 -3.59 5.56
CA LEU A 112 11.26 -2.94 5.42
C LEU A 112 11.49 -2.46 3.99
N GLY A 113 10.97 -3.22 3.03
CA GLY A 113 10.89 -2.82 1.64
C GLY A 113 10.18 -3.87 0.80
N THR A 114 9.83 -3.48 -0.41
CA THR A 114 9.10 -4.29 -1.39
C THR A 114 9.84 -4.31 -2.72
N ASP A 115 9.60 -5.35 -3.52
CA ASP A 115 10.16 -5.44 -4.87
C ASP A 115 9.17 -6.15 -5.82
N SER A 116 9.42 -6.02 -7.12
CA SER A 116 8.62 -6.62 -8.20
C SER A 116 9.52 -7.25 -9.25
N TRP A 117 9.43 -8.57 -9.42
CA TRP A 117 10.29 -9.33 -10.33
C TRP A 117 9.52 -9.95 -11.49
N ILE A 118 10.21 -10.08 -12.62
CA ILE A 118 9.69 -10.75 -13.80
C ILE A 118 9.75 -12.26 -13.56
N ILE A 119 8.67 -12.96 -13.90
CA ILE A 119 8.56 -14.41 -13.80
C ILE A 119 9.01 -15.04 -15.13
N ARG A 120 9.78 -16.12 -15.03
CA ARG A 120 10.25 -16.96 -16.15
C ARG A 120 10.13 -18.43 -15.76
N ASP A 121 9.41 -19.21 -16.54
CA ASP A 121 9.17 -20.63 -16.30
C ASP A 121 8.63 -20.91 -14.88
N GLY A 122 7.73 -20.05 -14.38
CA GLY A 122 7.16 -20.16 -13.04
C GLY A 122 8.12 -19.84 -11.88
N LEU A 123 9.30 -19.27 -12.19
CA LEU A 123 10.39 -18.94 -11.27
C LEU A 123 10.77 -17.46 -11.38
N CYS A 124 11.24 -16.87 -10.29
CA CYS A 124 12.07 -15.68 -10.34
C CYS A 124 13.19 -15.75 -9.29
N GLU A 125 14.31 -15.09 -9.59
CA GLU A 125 15.43 -14.92 -8.68
C GLU A 125 15.86 -13.47 -8.73
N GLY A 126 16.06 -12.87 -7.55
CA GLY A 126 16.40 -11.46 -7.44
C GLY A 126 17.26 -11.19 -6.21
N LYS A 127 17.89 -10.02 -6.23
CA LYS A 127 18.74 -9.54 -5.15
C LYS A 127 18.03 -8.43 -4.40
N PHE A 128 18.05 -8.49 -3.08
CA PHE A 128 17.44 -7.49 -2.22
C PHE A 128 18.47 -6.91 -1.25
N GLY A 129 18.51 -5.59 -1.13
CA GLY A 129 19.47 -4.88 -0.30
C GLY A 129 18.93 -4.59 1.10
N LEU A 130 19.59 -5.10 2.13
CA LEU A 130 19.24 -4.94 3.53
C LEU A 130 20.28 -4.09 4.28
N PRO A 131 19.89 -3.39 5.35
CA PRO A 131 20.86 -2.88 6.32
C PRO A 131 21.72 -4.03 6.85
N GLU A 132 23.02 -3.78 7.07
CA GLU A 132 23.88 -4.74 7.76
C GLU A 132 23.42 -4.97 9.20
N GLY A 133 23.76 -6.14 9.74
CA GLY A 133 23.42 -6.54 11.10
C GLY A 133 22.07 -7.22 11.24
N ILE A 134 21.26 -7.25 10.18
CA ILE A 134 20.09 -8.12 10.10
C ILE A 134 20.57 -9.56 9.90
N THR A 135 20.21 -10.45 10.83
CA THR A 135 20.60 -11.87 10.82
C THR A 135 19.44 -12.80 10.43
N GLU A 136 18.20 -12.35 10.63
CA GLU A 136 16.99 -13.11 10.38
C GLU A 136 15.91 -12.19 9.82
N LEU A 137 15.01 -12.75 9.01
CA LEU A 137 13.93 -12.00 8.36
C LEU A 137 12.77 -12.92 7.98
N ALA A 138 11.64 -12.33 7.66
CA ALA A 138 10.53 -13.01 6.99
C ALA A 138 10.24 -12.32 5.66
N ILE A 139 9.94 -13.10 4.62
CA ILE A 139 9.54 -12.57 3.31
C ILE A 139 8.17 -13.14 2.97
N ALA A 140 7.27 -12.26 2.52
CA ALA A 140 6.04 -12.65 1.85
C ALA A 140 6.22 -12.45 0.35
N ALA A 141 5.74 -13.38 -0.46
CA ALA A 141 5.73 -13.27 -1.91
C ALA A 141 4.38 -13.69 -2.48
N PHE A 142 3.95 -13.04 -3.56
CA PHE A 142 2.76 -13.44 -4.29
C PHE A 142 2.87 -13.16 -5.79
N HIS A 143 2.14 -13.97 -6.57
CA HIS A 143 2.02 -13.81 -8.01
C HIS A 143 0.88 -12.85 -8.33
N ASP A 144 1.23 -11.61 -8.66
CA ASP A 144 0.29 -10.58 -9.13
C ASP A 144 0.09 -10.74 -10.63
N VAL A 145 -0.97 -11.46 -11.02
CA VAL A 145 -1.24 -11.83 -12.41
C VAL A 145 -1.73 -10.63 -13.22
N ASN A 146 -2.46 -9.72 -12.58
CA ASN A 146 -3.09 -8.57 -13.24
C ASN A 146 -2.31 -7.24 -13.09
N ASP A 147 -1.15 -7.26 -12.43
CA ASP A 147 -0.24 -6.14 -12.17
C ASP A 147 -0.90 -4.98 -11.41
N ASN A 148 -1.83 -5.28 -10.50
CA ASN A 148 -2.53 -4.27 -9.70
C ASN A 148 -1.77 -3.89 -8.41
N GLY A 149 -0.71 -4.63 -8.07
CA GLY A 149 0.14 -4.39 -6.90
C GLY A 149 -0.44 -4.89 -5.57
N ILE A 150 -1.60 -5.55 -5.55
CA ILE A 150 -2.26 -6.04 -4.35
C ILE A 150 -2.52 -7.55 -4.45
N LEU A 151 -2.46 -8.24 -3.32
CA LEU A 151 -2.83 -9.65 -3.28
C LEU A 151 -4.35 -9.77 -3.38
N ASP A 152 -4.85 -10.21 -4.54
CA ASP A 152 -6.29 -10.31 -4.77
C ASP A 152 -6.94 -11.36 -3.87
N ARG A 153 -8.15 -11.05 -3.40
CA ARG A 153 -8.94 -11.88 -2.50
C ARG A 153 -10.37 -12.01 -2.99
N ASN A 154 -10.96 -13.18 -2.76
CA ASN A 154 -12.39 -13.39 -3.03
C ASN A 154 -13.29 -12.74 -1.95
N ALA A 155 -14.60 -12.83 -2.12
CA ALA A 155 -15.59 -12.24 -1.20
C ALA A 155 -15.51 -12.75 0.26
N PHE A 156 -14.81 -13.87 0.50
CA PHE A 156 -14.54 -14.42 1.82
C PHE A 156 -13.17 -14.02 2.37
N GLY A 157 -12.44 -13.13 1.69
CA GLY A 157 -11.12 -12.67 2.10
C GLY A 157 -9.99 -13.67 1.86
N ILE A 158 -10.25 -14.76 1.12
CA ILE A 158 -9.25 -15.78 0.80
C ILE A 158 -8.48 -15.33 -0.43
N PRO A 159 -7.13 -15.36 -0.41
CA PRO A 159 -6.32 -15.05 -1.59
C PRO A 159 -6.74 -15.88 -2.81
N SER A 160 -7.00 -15.21 -3.92
CA SER A 160 -7.28 -15.84 -5.22
C SER A 160 -6.02 -16.07 -6.04
N GLU A 161 -4.95 -15.38 -5.70
CA GLU A 161 -3.63 -15.53 -6.30
C GLU A 161 -2.71 -16.37 -5.43
N ARG A 162 -1.69 -16.94 -6.07
CA ARG A 162 -0.69 -17.77 -5.38
C ARG A 162 0.17 -16.90 -4.49
N TYR A 163 0.35 -17.32 -3.25
CA TYR A 163 1.18 -16.61 -2.28
C TYR A 163 1.96 -17.58 -1.40
N GLY A 164 2.95 -17.06 -0.71
CA GLY A 164 3.81 -17.84 0.18
C GLY A 164 4.68 -16.97 1.06
N PHE A 165 5.27 -17.62 2.05
CA PHE A 165 6.19 -17.02 3.00
C PHE A 165 7.47 -17.85 3.08
N THR A 166 8.55 -17.22 3.54
CA THR A 166 9.75 -17.93 3.99
C THR A 166 9.42 -18.97 5.06
N GLY A 167 10.28 -19.99 5.18
CA GLY A 167 10.03 -21.13 6.09
C GLY A 167 8.86 -22.03 5.66
N ASN A 168 8.24 -21.79 4.49
CA ASN A 168 6.99 -22.41 4.07
C ASN A 168 5.85 -22.21 5.10
N ALA A 169 5.91 -21.10 5.84
CA ALA A 169 4.99 -20.79 6.92
C ALA A 169 3.54 -20.67 6.42
N ARG A 170 2.62 -21.31 7.16
CA ARG A 170 1.20 -21.42 6.78
C ARG A 170 0.32 -21.42 8.03
N GLY A 171 -0.54 -20.42 8.13
CA GLY A 171 -1.63 -20.44 9.11
C GLY A 171 -2.78 -21.35 8.68
N VAL A 172 -3.42 -21.99 9.65
CA VAL A 172 -4.64 -22.80 9.43
C VAL A 172 -5.87 -21.88 9.30
N THR A 173 -5.88 -20.80 10.07
CA THR A 173 -6.97 -19.81 10.11
C THR A 173 -6.38 -18.40 9.97
N GLY A 174 -5.90 -18.08 8.77
CA GLY A 174 -5.30 -16.78 8.46
C GLY A 174 -3.83 -16.88 8.02
N PRO A 175 -3.14 -15.73 7.88
CA PRO A 175 -1.70 -15.72 7.64
C PRO A 175 -0.94 -16.38 8.80
N PRO A 176 0.26 -16.93 8.54
CA PRO A 176 1.14 -17.44 9.61
C PRO A 176 1.59 -16.32 10.55
N THR A 177 2.20 -16.69 11.67
CA THR A 177 2.90 -15.72 12.52
C THR A 177 4.25 -15.32 11.90
N PHE A 178 4.81 -14.20 12.36
CA PHE A 178 6.14 -13.77 11.92
C PHE A 178 7.21 -14.81 12.29
N GLU A 179 7.12 -15.40 13.47
CA GLU A 179 8.05 -16.40 13.98
C GLU A 179 8.02 -17.68 13.14
N GLU A 180 6.85 -18.09 12.64
CA GLU A 180 6.74 -19.23 11.73
C GLU A 180 7.41 -18.96 10.38
N ALA A 181 7.40 -17.70 9.93
CA ALA A 181 8.00 -17.26 8.68
C ALA A 181 9.46 -16.82 8.81
N LEU A 182 10.00 -16.72 10.02
CA LEU A 182 11.33 -16.22 10.30
C LEU A 182 12.39 -17.22 9.84
N VAL A 183 13.35 -16.75 9.04
CA VAL A 183 14.47 -17.56 8.57
C VAL A 183 15.80 -16.83 8.76
N PRO A 184 16.90 -17.55 9.03
CA PRO A 184 18.23 -16.96 9.09
C PRO A 184 18.73 -16.60 7.70
N ILE A 185 19.50 -15.52 7.61
CA ILE A 185 20.21 -15.14 6.40
C ILE A 185 21.47 -16.00 6.27
N THR A 186 21.63 -16.65 5.12
CA THR A 186 22.79 -17.49 4.80
C THR A 186 23.47 -17.01 3.53
N GLU A 187 24.63 -17.59 3.19
CA GLU A 187 25.37 -17.23 1.96
C GLU A 187 24.64 -17.66 0.66
N GLY A 188 23.62 -18.52 0.77
CA GLY A 188 22.83 -19.03 -0.36
C GLY A 188 21.55 -18.25 -0.63
N PRO A 189 20.84 -18.60 -1.72
CA PRO A 189 19.52 -18.04 -1.98
C PRO A 189 18.52 -18.48 -0.90
N ILE A 190 17.67 -17.56 -0.48
CA ILE A 190 16.50 -17.86 0.35
C ILE A 190 15.39 -18.34 -0.58
N ASP A 191 15.02 -19.61 -0.47
CA ASP A 191 13.97 -20.22 -1.29
C ASP A 191 12.57 -19.97 -0.69
N ILE A 192 11.63 -19.56 -1.54
CA ILE A 192 10.22 -19.38 -1.23
C ILE A 192 9.39 -20.17 -2.25
N SER A 193 8.41 -20.93 -1.75
CA SER A 193 7.43 -21.63 -2.59
C SER A 193 6.07 -20.98 -2.43
N ILE A 194 5.51 -20.47 -3.52
CA ILE A 194 4.13 -19.97 -3.59
C ILE A 194 3.21 -21.04 -4.20
N ARG A 195 1.93 -21.03 -3.82
CA ARG A 195 0.94 -22.01 -4.31
C ARG A 195 -0.48 -21.48 -4.27
#